data_AF-A0A7S3E4K9-F1
#
_entry.id   AF-A0A7S3E4K9-F1
#
_cell.length_a   1.000
_cell.length_b   1.000
_cell.length_c   1.000
_cell.angle_alpha   90.00
_cell.angle_beta   90.00
_cell.angle_gamma   90.00
#
_symmetry.space_group_name_H-M   'P 1'
#
loop_
_entity.id
_entity.type
_entity.pdbx_description
1 polymer ?
#
loop_
_entity_poly.entity_id
_entity_poly.type
_entity_poly.pdbx_seq_one_letter_code
_entity_poly.pdbx_strand_id
1 'polypeptide(L)'
;FHMAFLAPPLVEIPPGEWLCPSCSDVGASLGVQQCRTAREYFFEKHLGLVEIEGLYQEAGCDEMMMSVRWFYLPEDTHTGRQPHHGAREVFRTNHFDENLVSCVVKGGVRVFTPQTYSEAEGDDVFYCEYKYDPAWQRFQRWYQDQDEDEDYDWNAGEDDDEGDEDYMIGLTGRGKGARNQAGSHG
;
A
#
# COMPACT_ATOMS: atom_id res chain seq x y z
N PHE A 1 -32.66 -6.02 -2.70
CA PHE A 1 -34.05 -6.18 -2.23
C PHE A 1 -34.82 -4.93 -2.54
N HIS A 2 -36.01 -5.03 -3.13
CA HIS A 2 -36.83 -3.85 -3.40
C HIS A 2 -37.69 -3.54 -2.15
N MET A 3 -37.66 -2.28 -1.67
CA MET A 3 -38.21 -1.89 -0.36
C MET A 3 -39.70 -2.23 -0.20
N ALA A 4 -40.48 -2.10 -1.28
CA ALA A 4 -41.91 -2.42 -1.30
C ALA A 4 -42.23 -3.92 -1.11
N PHE A 5 -41.27 -4.82 -1.32
CA PHE A 5 -41.45 -6.27 -1.23
C PHE A 5 -40.83 -6.86 0.04
N LEU A 6 -40.32 -6.03 0.94
CA LEU A 6 -39.95 -6.46 2.29
C LEU A 6 -41.21 -6.68 3.13
N ALA A 7 -41.12 -7.53 4.15
CA ALA A 7 -42.21 -7.79 5.09
C ALA A 7 -41.76 -7.38 6.51
N PRO A 8 -42.18 -6.21 7.03
CA PRO A 8 -43.04 -5.19 6.41
C PRO A 8 -42.30 -4.34 5.34
N PRO A 9 -43.03 -3.69 4.41
CA PRO A 9 -42.44 -2.81 3.40
C PRO A 9 -41.75 -1.60 4.04
N LEU A 10 -40.56 -1.25 3.54
CA LEU A 10 -39.83 -0.06 3.99
C LEU A 10 -40.18 1.15 3.10
N VAL A 11 -40.33 2.32 3.71
CA VAL A 11 -40.61 3.59 3.01
C VAL A 11 -39.32 4.37 2.74
N GLU A 12 -38.37 4.30 3.66
CA GLU A 12 -37.07 4.95 3.58
C GLU A 12 -35.95 3.91 3.81
N ILE A 13 -34.76 4.21 3.32
CA ILE A 13 -33.57 3.39 3.54
C ILE A 13 -33.23 3.46 5.04
N PRO A 14 -33.14 2.33 5.77
CA PRO A 14 -32.77 2.34 7.17
C PRO A 14 -31.38 2.98 7.38
N PRO A 15 -31.20 3.84 8.38
CA PRO A 15 -29.88 4.37 8.71
C PRO A 15 -29.01 3.26 9.34
N GLY A 16 -27.73 3.23 8.98
CA GLY A 16 -26.75 2.28 9.53
C GLY A 16 -26.83 0.88 8.92
N GLU A 17 -26.50 -0.13 9.72
CA GLU A 17 -26.45 -1.52 9.25
C GLU A 17 -27.85 -2.12 9.15
N TRP A 18 -28.15 -2.68 7.97
CA TRP A 18 -29.39 -3.42 7.74
C TRP A 18 -29.08 -4.80 7.15
N LEU A 19 -29.60 -5.84 7.81
CA LEU A 19 -29.55 -7.21 7.33
C LEU A 19 -30.88 -7.58 6.68
N CYS A 20 -30.81 -8.28 5.54
CA CYS A 20 -32.02 -8.79 4.92
C CYS A 20 -32.65 -9.92 5.76
N PRO A 21 -33.96 -10.20 5.63
CA PRO A 21 -34.62 -11.27 6.39
C PRO A 21 -33.91 -12.63 6.29
N SER A 22 -33.35 -12.93 5.11
CA SER A 22 -32.60 -14.17 4.86
C SER A 22 -31.24 -14.24 5.55
N CYS A 23 -30.63 -13.10 5.89
CA CYS A 23 -29.39 -13.05 6.66
C CYS A 23 -29.64 -12.89 8.17
N SER A 24 -30.83 -12.39 8.55
CA SER A 24 -31.22 -12.21 9.96
C SER A 24 -31.57 -13.55 10.61
N ASP A 25 -32.17 -14.48 9.86
CA ASP A 25 -32.37 -15.86 10.28
C ASP A 25 -31.20 -16.71 9.79
N VAL A 26 -30.42 -17.26 10.71
CA VAL A 26 -29.21 -18.04 10.41
C VAL A 26 -29.57 -19.26 9.55
N GLY A 27 -29.40 -19.15 8.23
CA GLY A 27 -29.56 -20.25 7.29
C GLY A 27 -30.37 -19.93 6.05
N ALA A 28 -29.77 -19.19 5.10
CA ALA A 28 -30.32 -19.09 3.76
C ALA A 28 -29.31 -19.55 2.71
N SER A 29 -29.68 -20.59 1.97
CA SER A 29 -29.03 -21.01 0.73
C SER A 29 -29.45 -20.07 -0.41
N LEU A 30 -28.48 -19.40 -1.04
CA LEU A 30 -28.71 -18.55 -2.21
C LEU A 30 -29.00 -19.42 -3.44
N GLY A 31 -30.24 -19.37 -3.91
CA GLY A 31 -30.66 -19.90 -5.20
C GLY A 31 -30.80 -18.79 -6.23
N VAL A 32 -30.53 -19.14 -7.49
CA VAL A 32 -30.58 -18.35 -8.74
C VAL A 32 -29.24 -17.72 -9.15
N GLN A 33 -28.67 -18.29 -10.21
CA GLN A 33 -27.53 -17.78 -10.98
C GLN A 33 -27.85 -16.36 -11.49
N GLN A 34 -27.32 -15.36 -10.81
CA GLN A 34 -27.31 -13.97 -11.28
C GLN A 34 -26.04 -13.74 -12.10
N CYS A 35 -26.12 -12.87 -13.12
CA CYS A 35 -24.93 -12.29 -13.74
C CYS A 35 -24.09 -11.65 -12.62
N ARG A 36 -22.91 -12.22 -12.35
CA ARG A 36 -22.11 -11.80 -11.20
C ARG A 36 -21.45 -10.46 -11.43
N THR A 37 -21.51 -9.57 -10.44
CA THR A 37 -20.76 -8.30 -10.49
C THR A 37 -19.28 -8.55 -10.22
N ALA A 38 -18.40 -7.62 -10.61
CA ALA A 38 -16.97 -7.74 -10.32
C ALA A 38 -16.70 -7.86 -8.82
N ARG A 39 -17.50 -7.18 -7.98
CA ARG A 39 -17.47 -7.31 -6.52
C ARG A 39 -17.77 -8.75 -6.08
N GLU A 40 -18.74 -9.41 -6.70
CA GLU A 40 -19.09 -10.80 -6.35
C GLU A 40 -17.96 -11.76 -6.75
N TYR A 41 -17.38 -11.60 -7.94
CA TYR A 41 -16.19 -12.36 -8.34
C TYR A 41 -14.99 -12.11 -7.41
N PHE A 42 -14.83 -10.89 -6.88
CA PHE A 42 -13.81 -10.57 -5.89
C PHE A 42 -14.04 -11.33 -4.57
N PHE A 43 -15.25 -11.30 -4.01
CA PHE A 43 -15.56 -12.03 -2.76
C PHE A 43 -15.48 -13.56 -2.89
N GLU A 44 -15.69 -14.09 -4.10
CA GLU A 44 -15.49 -15.50 -4.41
C GLU A 44 -14.04 -15.88 -4.73
N LYS A 45 -13.10 -14.93 -4.59
CA LYS A 45 -11.66 -15.09 -4.83
C LYS A 45 -11.31 -15.44 -6.28
N HIS A 46 -12.15 -15.02 -7.23
CA HIS A 46 -11.87 -15.10 -8.66
C HIS A 46 -11.16 -13.87 -9.21
N LEU A 47 -11.31 -12.72 -8.53
CA LEU A 47 -10.58 -11.49 -8.79
C LEU A 47 -9.86 -11.05 -7.53
N GLY A 48 -8.86 -10.19 -7.67
CA GLY A 48 -8.27 -9.46 -6.55
C GLY A 48 -8.44 -7.95 -6.70
N LEU A 49 -8.16 -7.25 -5.60
CA LEU A 49 -8.23 -5.81 -5.52
C LEU A 49 -6.82 -5.26 -5.33
N VAL A 50 -6.46 -4.26 -6.12
CA VAL A 50 -5.12 -3.66 -6.10
C VAL A 50 -5.19 -2.14 -6.15
N GLU A 51 -4.20 -1.49 -5.54
CA GLU A 51 -3.83 -0.09 -5.78
C GLU A 51 -2.72 -0.07 -6.84
N ILE A 52 -2.91 0.71 -7.91
CA ILE A 52 -1.86 0.92 -8.92
C ILE A 52 -0.91 1.98 -8.36
N GLU A 53 0.36 1.62 -8.17
CA GLU A 53 1.40 2.53 -7.67
C GLU A 53 2.19 3.19 -8.79
N GLY A 54 2.29 2.54 -9.95
CA GLY A 54 3.01 3.06 -11.09
C GLY A 54 2.62 2.38 -12.39
N LEU A 55 2.82 3.10 -13.50
CA LEU A 55 2.69 2.58 -14.85
C LEU A 55 4.01 2.81 -15.58
N TYR A 56 4.49 1.80 -16.30
CA TYR A 56 5.73 1.91 -17.05
C TYR A 56 5.71 1.03 -18.29
N GLN A 57 6.65 1.26 -19.19
CA GLN A 57 6.87 0.44 -20.38
C GLN A 57 8.37 0.16 -20.48
N GLU A 58 8.72 -1.12 -20.61
CA GLU A 58 10.11 -1.51 -20.77
C GLU A 58 10.62 -1.23 -22.19
N ALA A 59 11.89 -0.83 -22.30
CA ALA A 59 12.49 -0.53 -23.59
C ALA A 59 12.52 -1.79 -24.48
N GLY A 60 11.85 -1.71 -25.63
CA GLY A 60 11.75 -2.83 -26.58
C GLY A 60 10.54 -3.74 -26.35
N CYS A 61 9.69 -3.45 -25.37
CA CYS A 61 8.38 -4.08 -25.19
C CYS A 61 7.27 -3.13 -25.61
N ASP A 62 6.26 -3.62 -26.32
CA ASP A 62 5.06 -2.83 -26.70
C ASP A 62 3.96 -2.88 -25.63
N GLU A 63 4.14 -3.71 -24.60
CA GLU A 63 3.15 -3.90 -23.55
C GLU A 63 3.39 -2.93 -22.38
N MET A 64 2.30 -2.37 -21.86
CA MET A 64 2.33 -1.51 -20.69
C MET A 64 2.25 -2.35 -19.41
N MET A 65 3.15 -2.08 -18.49
CA MET A 65 3.26 -2.70 -17.18
C MET A 65 2.71 -1.78 -16.09
N MET A 66 2.32 -2.37 -14.98
CA MET A 66 1.93 -1.68 -13.76
C MET A 66 2.60 -2.31 -12.55
N SER A 67 3.09 -1.47 -11.64
CA SER A 67 3.39 -1.89 -10.27
C SER A 67 2.15 -1.72 -9.42
N VAL A 68 1.82 -2.75 -8.65
CA VAL A 68 0.59 -2.82 -7.89
C VAL A 68 0.83 -3.23 -6.45
N ARG A 69 -0.09 -2.82 -5.57
CA ARG A 69 -0.16 -3.27 -4.20
C ARG A 69 -1.48 -3.96 -3.93
N TRP A 70 -1.43 -5.12 -3.29
CA TRP A 70 -2.62 -5.94 -3.04
C TRP A 70 -3.42 -5.50 -1.83
N PHE A 71 -4.75 -5.62 -1.93
CA PHE A 71 -5.67 -5.64 -0.81
C PHE A 71 -6.13 -7.06 -0.53
N TYR A 72 -6.17 -7.43 0.75
CA TYR A 72 -6.64 -8.74 1.19
C TYR A 72 -8.01 -8.65 1.84
N LEU A 73 -8.82 -9.68 1.64
CA LEU A 73 -10.06 -9.83 2.40
C LEU A 73 -9.73 -10.28 3.83
N PRO A 74 -10.64 -10.04 4.79
CA PRO A 74 -10.51 -10.61 6.12
C PRO A 74 -10.31 -12.13 6.12
N GLU A 75 -10.93 -12.84 5.19
CA GLU A 75 -10.79 -14.27 4.95
C GLU A 75 -9.38 -14.70 4.52
N ASP A 76 -8.55 -13.79 4.02
CA ASP A 76 -7.18 -14.06 3.59
C ASP A 76 -6.14 -13.77 4.69
N THR A 77 -6.60 -13.23 5.83
CA THR A 77 -5.73 -12.99 6.99
C THR A 77 -5.57 -14.24 7.84
N HIS A 78 -4.52 -14.28 8.66
CA HIS A 78 -4.27 -15.40 9.58
C HIS A 78 -5.41 -15.65 10.59
N THR A 79 -6.19 -14.61 10.93
CA THR A 79 -7.34 -14.70 11.83
C THR A 79 -8.64 -15.07 11.12
N GLY A 80 -8.67 -15.01 9.79
CA GLY A 80 -9.92 -15.08 9.03
C GLY A 80 -10.89 -13.93 9.36
N ARG A 81 -12.12 -14.01 8.83
CA ARG A 81 -13.17 -13.02 9.11
C ARG A 81 -13.64 -13.12 10.57
N GLN A 82 -13.65 -11.97 11.25
CA GLN A 82 -14.12 -11.79 12.62
C GLN A 82 -15.49 -11.08 12.65
N PRO A 83 -16.25 -11.19 13.76
CA PRO A 83 -17.59 -10.60 13.86
C PRO A 83 -17.65 -9.07 13.75
N HIS A 84 -16.56 -8.37 14.07
CA HIS A 84 -16.47 -6.92 13.98
C HIS A 84 -16.12 -6.42 12.57
N HIS A 85 -15.78 -7.32 11.64
CA HIS A 85 -15.47 -6.91 10.28
C HIS A 85 -16.73 -6.61 9.48
N GLY A 86 -16.70 -5.51 8.73
CA GLY A 86 -17.80 -5.18 7.84
C GLY A 86 -17.78 -5.99 6.55
N ALA A 87 -18.94 -6.04 5.87
CA ALA A 87 -19.10 -6.79 4.64
C ALA A 87 -18.19 -6.30 3.50
N ARG A 88 -17.77 -5.03 3.53
CA ARG A 88 -16.93 -4.39 2.50
C ARG A 88 -15.54 -3.99 2.98
N GLU A 89 -15.13 -4.56 4.10
CA GLU A 89 -13.81 -4.32 4.65
C GLU A 89 -12.74 -5.06 3.87
N VAL A 90 -11.65 -4.36 3.59
CA VAL A 90 -10.43 -4.91 3.00
C VAL A 90 -9.22 -4.39 3.78
N PHE A 91 -8.09 -5.07 3.66
CA PHE A 91 -6.83 -4.68 4.29
C PHE A 91 -5.76 -4.38 3.25
N ARG A 92 -5.18 -3.18 3.30
CA ARG A 92 -4.05 -2.82 2.43
C ARG A 92 -2.82 -3.60 2.85
N THR A 93 -2.15 -4.28 1.93
CA THR A 93 -0.98 -5.08 2.30
C THR A 93 0.34 -4.45 1.90
N ASN A 94 1.45 -4.99 2.41
CA ASN A 94 2.79 -4.75 1.88
C ASN A 94 3.19 -5.77 0.79
N HIS A 95 2.23 -6.48 0.20
CA HIS A 95 2.47 -7.33 -0.95
C HIS A 95 2.42 -6.48 -2.22
N PHE A 96 3.59 -6.37 -2.87
CA PHE A 96 3.77 -5.71 -4.15
C PHE A 96 3.92 -6.74 -5.26
N ASP A 97 3.46 -6.39 -6.44
CA ASP A 97 3.60 -7.22 -7.63
C ASP A 97 3.66 -6.34 -8.89
N GLU A 98 4.10 -6.93 -10.01
CA GLU A 98 4.15 -6.28 -11.31
C GLU A 98 3.31 -7.07 -12.30
N ASN A 99 2.40 -6.38 -12.97
CA ASN A 99 1.45 -7.02 -13.87
C ASN A 99 1.29 -6.22 -15.16
N LEU A 100 0.76 -6.87 -16.19
CA LEU A 100 0.34 -6.19 -17.40
C LEU A 100 -0.90 -5.35 -17.12
N VAL A 101 -0.97 -4.15 -17.70
CA VAL A 101 -2.17 -3.30 -17.61
C VAL A 101 -3.39 -4.00 -18.23
N SER A 102 -3.19 -4.89 -19.20
CA SER A 102 -4.24 -5.69 -19.82
C SER A 102 -4.94 -6.67 -18.87
N CYS A 103 -4.34 -6.98 -17.72
CA CYS A 103 -4.97 -7.81 -16.69
C CYS A 103 -6.08 -7.08 -15.91
N VAL A 104 -6.21 -5.76 -16.05
CA VAL A 104 -7.23 -4.98 -15.36
C VAL A 104 -8.61 -5.29 -15.94
N VAL A 105 -9.43 -6.02 -15.18
CA VAL A 105 -10.80 -6.38 -15.57
C VAL A 105 -11.76 -5.20 -15.37
N LYS A 106 -11.52 -4.38 -14.35
CA LYS A 106 -12.41 -3.26 -13.98
C LYS A 106 -11.66 -2.16 -13.25
N GLY A 107 -11.77 -0.94 -13.79
CA GLY A 107 -11.33 0.28 -13.12
C GLY A 107 -12.43 0.97 -12.32
N GLY A 108 -12.07 2.06 -11.64
CA GLY A 108 -13.01 2.92 -10.90
C GLY A 108 -13.47 2.37 -9.55
N VAL A 109 -12.80 1.33 -9.03
CA VAL A 109 -13.01 0.83 -7.67
C VAL A 109 -12.43 1.83 -6.67
N ARG A 110 -13.17 2.13 -5.60
CA ARG A 110 -12.74 3.10 -4.57
C ARG A 110 -12.66 2.45 -3.20
N VAL A 111 -11.57 2.71 -2.50
CA VAL A 111 -11.35 2.28 -1.11
C VAL A 111 -11.32 3.51 -0.23
N PHE A 112 -12.23 3.58 0.73
CA PHE A 112 -12.42 4.72 1.63
C PHE A 112 -11.82 4.48 3.00
N THR A 113 -11.66 5.57 3.75
CA THR A 113 -11.43 5.50 5.19
C THR A 113 -12.74 5.15 5.90
N PRO A 114 -12.72 4.55 7.09
CA PRO A 114 -13.93 4.30 7.86
C PRO A 114 -14.78 5.57 8.07
N GLN A 115 -14.14 6.73 8.21
CA GLN A 115 -14.83 8.00 8.43
C GLN A 115 -15.58 8.51 7.19
N THR A 116 -15.06 8.22 6.00
CA THR A 116 -15.62 8.72 4.72
C THR A 116 -16.52 7.70 4.03
N TYR A 117 -16.49 6.45 4.47
CA TYR A 117 -17.22 5.35 3.85
C TYR A 117 -18.75 5.49 3.95
N SER A 118 -19.29 6.15 4.98
CA SER A 118 -20.74 6.34 5.14
C SER A 118 -21.40 7.14 4.01
N GLU A 119 -20.62 7.97 3.32
CA GLU A 119 -21.10 8.80 2.20
C GLU A 119 -20.89 8.13 0.84
N ALA A 120 -20.33 6.93 0.82
CA ALA A 120 -19.92 6.28 -0.41
C ALA A 120 -21.10 5.56 -1.11
N GLU A 121 -21.28 5.87 -2.38
CA GLU A 121 -22.33 5.28 -3.22
C GLU A 121 -21.75 4.35 -4.30
N GLY A 122 -22.46 3.25 -4.59
CA GLY A 122 -22.16 2.34 -5.69
C GLY A 122 -21.80 0.91 -5.27
N ASP A 123 -21.63 0.03 -6.26
CA ASP A 123 -21.31 -1.38 -6.02
C ASP A 123 -19.82 -1.63 -5.80
N ASP A 124 -18.95 -0.79 -6.33
CA ASP A 124 -17.49 -1.00 -6.35
C ASP A 124 -16.77 -0.12 -5.32
N VAL A 125 -17.33 -0.11 -4.12
CA VAL A 125 -16.88 0.68 -2.98
C VAL A 125 -16.51 -0.26 -1.85
N PHE A 126 -15.34 -0.04 -1.26
CA PHE A 126 -14.80 -0.74 -0.11
C PHE A 126 -14.29 0.27 0.92
N TYR A 127 -13.97 -0.20 2.12
CA TYR A 127 -13.24 0.60 3.10
C TYR A 127 -12.12 -0.19 3.73
N CYS A 128 -11.12 0.52 4.21
CA CYS A 128 -9.94 -0.06 4.82
C CYS A 128 -9.48 0.81 5.98
N GLU A 129 -9.42 0.24 7.19
CA GLU A 129 -8.85 0.93 8.36
C GLU A 129 -7.38 0.57 8.59
N TYR A 130 -7.01 -0.68 8.29
CA TYR A 130 -5.71 -1.24 8.66
C TYR A 130 -4.89 -1.66 7.45
N LYS A 131 -3.58 -1.44 7.55
CA LYS A 131 -2.56 -2.17 6.81
C LYS A 131 -2.39 -3.56 7.43
N TYR A 132 -2.21 -4.58 6.60
CA TYR A 132 -1.93 -5.95 7.03
C TYR A 132 -0.61 -6.44 6.44
N ASP A 133 0.27 -6.93 7.30
CA ASP A 133 1.51 -7.59 6.91
C ASP A 133 1.32 -9.12 6.98
N PRO A 134 1.30 -9.84 5.84
CA PRO A 134 1.11 -11.28 5.83
C PRO A 134 2.32 -12.06 6.34
N ALA A 135 3.54 -11.50 6.28
CA ALA A 135 4.75 -12.15 6.76
C ALA A 135 4.81 -12.13 8.30
N TRP A 136 4.40 -11.01 8.90
CA TRP A 136 4.39 -10.83 10.35
C TRP A 136 3.03 -11.03 11.02
N GLN A 137 1.98 -11.28 10.22
CA GLN A 137 0.61 -11.45 10.67
C GLN A 137 0.13 -10.28 11.54
N ARG A 138 0.50 -9.06 11.16
CA ARG A 138 0.31 -7.85 11.98
C ARG A 138 -0.59 -6.85 11.29
N PHE A 139 -1.46 -6.22 12.07
CA PHE A 139 -2.29 -5.10 11.65
C PHE A 139 -1.71 -3.77 12.18
N GLN A 140 -1.68 -2.74 11.35
CA GLN A 140 -1.32 -1.36 11.72
C GLN A 140 -2.33 -0.40 11.12
N ARG A 141 -2.75 0.64 11.85
CA ARG A 141 -3.72 1.60 11.31
C ARG A 141 -3.13 2.31 10.08
N TRP A 142 -3.89 2.39 8.99
CA TRP A 142 -3.37 2.94 7.73
C TRP A 142 -3.09 4.44 7.83
N TYR A 143 -4.05 5.23 8.32
CA TYR A 143 -4.02 6.70 8.19
C TYR A 143 -3.12 7.44 9.18
N GLN A 144 -2.43 6.73 10.07
CA GLN A 144 -1.61 7.40 11.09
C GLN A 144 -0.25 7.89 10.55
N ASP A 145 0.15 7.45 9.34
CA ASP A 145 1.44 7.80 8.73
C ASP A 145 1.37 9.06 7.83
N GLN A 146 0.21 9.72 7.67
CA GLN A 146 0.10 10.94 6.84
C GLN A 146 0.24 12.26 7.64
N ASP A 147 0.14 12.20 8.98
CA ASP A 147 0.19 13.39 9.83
C ASP A 147 1.56 13.59 10.51
N GLU A 148 2.53 12.71 10.25
CA GLU A 148 3.90 12.78 10.77
C GLU A 148 4.91 13.14 9.65
N ASP A 149 4.58 14.14 8.83
CA ASP A 149 5.63 14.95 8.19
C ASP A 149 6.28 15.77 9.31
N GLU A 150 7.13 15.11 10.10
CA GLU A 150 8.10 15.77 10.97
C GLU A 150 8.96 16.67 10.07
N ASP A 151 8.74 17.97 10.21
CA ASP A 151 9.65 19.06 9.88
C ASP A 151 11.10 18.67 10.21
N TYR A 152 11.82 18.15 9.21
CA TYR A 152 13.28 18.11 9.23
C TYR A 152 13.78 19.46 8.73
N ASP A 153 13.88 20.43 9.64
CA ASP A 153 14.57 21.70 9.44
C ASP A 153 16.04 21.45 9.06
N TRP A 154 16.35 21.55 7.77
CA TRP A 154 17.68 21.39 7.20
C TRP A 154 18.60 22.60 7.41
N ASN A 155 18.18 23.63 8.14
CA ASN A 155 18.90 24.90 8.19
C ASN A 155 19.67 25.14 9.50
N ALA A 156 20.46 24.16 9.92
CA ALA A 156 21.46 24.33 10.97
C ALA A 156 22.85 23.91 10.48
N GLY A 157 23.64 24.88 9.98
CA GLY A 157 25.07 24.68 9.75
C GLY A 157 25.72 25.58 8.69
N GLU A 158 25.46 26.89 8.68
CA GLU A 158 26.46 27.85 8.21
C GLU A 158 27.10 28.50 9.44
N ASP A 159 28.11 27.85 10.00
CA ASP A 159 29.08 28.51 10.87
C ASP A 159 30.46 28.35 10.21
N ASP A 160 30.91 29.46 9.61
CA ASP A 160 32.29 29.71 9.21
C ASP A 160 33.24 29.49 10.40
N ASP A 161 34.23 28.62 10.25
CA ASP A 161 35.40 28.60 11.15
C ASP A 161 36.69 28.56 10.31
N GLU A 162 37.18 29.77 10.00
CA GLU A 162 38.57 30.03 9.67
C GLU A 162 39.41 29.94 10.97
N GLY A 163 40.31 28.94 11.06
CA GLY A 163 41.24 28.81 12.18
C GLY A 163 42.45 27.93 11.85
N ASP A 164 43.63 28.55 11.92
CA ASP A 164 44.96 28.10 11.48
C ASP A 164 45.63 26.94 12.30
N GLU A 165 46.87 26.64 11.88
CA GLU A 165 48.08 26.28 12.66
C GLU A 165 48.49 24.80 12.92
N ASP A 166 49.37 24.31 12.04
CA ASP A 166 50.73 23.79 12.30
C ASP A 166 51.03 23.00 13.59
N TYR A 167 51.15 21.67 13.46
CA TYR A 167 51.93 20.85 14.40
C TYR A 167 52.87 19.88 13.66
N MET A 168 54.12 20.34 13.53
CA MET A 168 55.28 19.58 13.07
C MET A 168 55.72 18.52 14.10
N ILE A 169 55.72 17.25 13.70
CA ILE A 169 56.44 16.17 14.41
C ILE A 169 57.78 15.92 13.71
N GLY A 170 58.88 16.32 14.35
CA GLY A 170 60.24 15.86 14.05
C GLY A 170 60.48 14.42 14.56
N LEU A 171 61.60 13.71 14.38
CA LEU A 171 62.98 14.01 14.05
C LEU A 171 63.63 12.70 13.55
N THR A 172 64.57 12.80 12.61
CA THR A 172 65.87 12.08 12.52
C THR A 172 66.37 12.28 11.08
N GLY A 173 67.57 12.72 10.75
CA GLY A 173 68.81 12.82 11.48
C GLY A 173 69.91 12.13 10.69
N ARG A 174 70.74 12.92 9.98
CA ARG A 174 72.11 12.67 9.46
C ARG A 174 72.26 12.79 7.94
N GLY A 175 72.99 13.82 7.55
CA GLY A 175 73.47 14.01 6.20
C GLY A 175 74.65 13.12 5.83
N LYS A 176 74.98 13.17 4.54
CA LYS A 176 76.33 13.27 3.99
C LYS A 176 76.19 13.65 2.52
N GLY A 177 76.79 14.77 2.14
CA GLY A 177 76.95 15.13 0.74
C GLY A 177 77.98 14.23 0.06
N ALA A 178 77.82 14.05 -1.25
CA ALA A 178 78.91 13.93 -2.21
C ALA A 178 78.36 14.23 -3.60
N ARG A 179 78.97 15.21 -4.25
CA ARG A 179 78.74 15.64 -5.62
C ARG A 179 79.92 15.13 -6.45
N ASN A 180 79.66 14.84 -7.74
CA ASN A 180 80.61 14.61 -8.85
C ASN A 180 81.32 13.22 -8.85
N GLN A 181 81.63 12.56 -9.97
CA GLN A 181 81.79 13.00 -11.37
C GLN A 181 81.91 11.77 -12.32
N ALA A 182 81.64 11.99 -13.62
CA ALA A 182 82.29 11.43 -14.82
C ALA A 182 82.49 9.90 -15.02
N GLY A 183 81.85 9.36 -16.08
CA GLY A 183 82.56 9.19 -17.36
C GLY A 183 83.18 7.83 -17.71
N SER A 184 82.67 7.27 -18.82
CA SER A 184 83.35 6.45 -19.85
C SER A 184 83.60 4.94 -19.63
N HIS A 185 82.87 4.16 -20.42
CA HIS A 185 83.37 3.07 -21.28
C HIS A 185 82.50 3.10 -22.55
N GLY A 186 83.00 3.30 -23.77
CA GLY A 186 84.37 3.55 -24.25
C GLY A 186 84.33 4.27 -25.61
#